data_AF-A0A8D0EN22-F1
#
_entry.id   AF-A0A8D0EN22-F1
#
_cell.length_a   1.000
_cell.length_b   1.000
_cell.length_c   1.000
_cell.angle_alpha   90.00
_cell.angle_beta   90.00
_cell.angle_gamma   90.00
#
_symmetry.space_group_name_H-M   'P 1'
#
loop_
_entity.id
_entity.type
_entity.pdbx_description
1 polymer ?
#
loop_
_entity_poly.entity_id
_entity_poly.type
_entity_poly.pdbx_seq_one_letter_code
_entity_poly.pdbx_strand_id
1 'polypeptide(L)'
;MEFTLGLLYTPLNWFGTYYRMIQNSFVDMENMFELFHEEQEVKDAVNAGDLRLEAGRIEFENVHFSYMDGKEILQDVSFSVMPGQTLALVGPSGSGKSTIIRLLFRFYDVWGGCIRIDGQDISQVKQASLRAHIGVVPQDTVLFNDTIANNIRYGRILATDQEVQEAARAADIHDRILSFPDGYNTQVGERGLKLSGGEKQRVAIARTILKGPCIILLDEATSALDTETERNIQASLAKVCAHRAHRPVLLLSTVVGADQILVLKDGRIVERGRHEELLQKGGVYASMWLQQQELQGLG
;
A
#
# COMPACT_ATOMS: atom_id res chain seq x y z
N MET A 1 12.14 38.93 -60.37
CA MET A 1 12.57 39.54 -59.10
C MET A 1 11.57 39.25 -57.97
N GLU A 2 10.25 39.34 -58.21
CA GLU A 2 9.22 38.98 -57.21
C GLU A 2 9.23 37.49 -56.81
N PHE A 3 9.44 36.56 -57.75
CA PHE A 3 9.46 35.12 -57.46
C PHE A 3 10.62 34.69 -56.55
N THR A 4 11.79 35.34 -56.69
CA THR A 4 12.99 35.11 -55.88
C THR A 4 12.90 35.72 -54.47
N LEU A 5 12.18 36.82 -54.30
CA LEU A 5 11.90 37.42 -52.99
C LEU A 5 10.89 36.59 -52.18
N GLY A 6 9.87 36.04 -52.84
CA GLY A 6 8.91 35.12 -52.21
C GLY A 6 9.57 33.86 -51.65
N LEU A 7 10.49 33.24 -52.41
CA LEU A 7 11.25 32.06 -51.98
C LEU A 7 12.12 32.30 -50.74
N LEU A 8 12.54 33.54 -50.51
CA LEU A 8 13.36 33.92 -49.34
C LEU A 8 12.48 34.31 -48.13
N TYR A 9 11.33 34.94 -48.39
CA TYR A 9 10.41 35.40 -47.34
C TYR A 9 9.58 34.27 -46.72
N THR A 10 9.28 33.21 -47.50
CA THR A 10 8.51 32.06 -46.99
C THR A 10 9.20 31.38 -45.80
N PRO A 11 10.49 30.94 -45.86
CA PRO A 11 11.17 30.34 -44.70
C PRO A 11 11.34 31.30 -43.51
N LEU A 12 11.52 32.60 -43.77
CA LEU A 12 11.66 33.63 -42.74
C LEU A 12 10.39 33.81 -41.90
N ASN A 13 9.20 33.68 -42.51
CA ASN A 13 7.94 33.71 -41.77
C ASN A 13 7.80 32.52 -40.79
N TRP A 14 8.40 31.37 -41.09
CA TRP A 14 8.42 30.22 -40.18
C TRP A 14 9.46 30.36 -39.07
N PHE A 15 10.49 31.21 -39.25
CA PHE A 15 11.58 31.35 -38.29
C PHE A 15 11.10 31.82 -36.91
N GLY A 16 10.13 32.73 -36.84
CA GLY A 16 9.54 33.15 -35.55
C GLY A 16 8.76 32.04 -34.83
N THR A 17 8.15 31.12 -35.59
CA THR A 17 7.49 29.93 -35.04
C THR A 17 8.52 28.89 -34.59
N TYR A 18 9.55 28.63 -35.42
CA TYR A 18 10.64 27.71 -35.06
C TYR A 18 11.47 28.21 -33.89
N TYR A 19 11.72 29.52 -33.78
CA TYR A 19 12.45 30.09 -32.66
C TYR A 19 11.74 29.82 -31.32
N ARG A 20 10.42 30.07 -31.26
CA ARG A 20 9.61 29.74 -30.07
C ARG A 20 9.57 28.23 -29.80
N MET A 21 9.45 27.42 -30.85
CA MET A 21 9.48 25.96 -30.72
C MET A 21 10.82 25.46 -30.16
N ILE A 22 11.94 26.00 -30.63
CA ILE A 22 13.29 25.68 -30.16
C ILE A 22 13.46 26.11 -28.70
N GLN A 23 13.04 27.33 -28.34
CA GLN A 23 13.08 27.79 -26.95
C GLN A 23 12.28 26.88 -26.02
N ASN A 24 11.05 26.51 -26.40
CA ASN A 24 10.24 25.57 -25.62
C ASN A 24 10.91 24.20 -25.52
N SER A 25 11.49 23.69 -26.62
CA SER A 25 12.18 22.40 -26.63
C SER A 25 13.41 22.40 -25.71
N PHE A 26 14.11 23.53 -25.58
CA PHE A 26 15.21 23.66 -24.61
C PHE A 26 14.72 23.62 -23.16
N VAL A 27 13.62 24.32 -22.85
CA VAL A 27 12.99 24.25 -21.51
C VAL A 27 12.52 22.84 -21.19
N ASP A 28 11.86 22.17 -22.13
CA ASP A 28 11.41 20.78 -21.97
C ASP A 28 12.59 19.83 -21.74
N MET A 29 13.70 20.06 -22.44
CA MET A 29 14.94 19.29 -22.28
C MET A 29 15.62 19.55 -20.94
N GLU A 30 15.66 20.80 -20.47
CA GLU A 30 16.17 21.16 -19.15
C GLU A 30 15.38 20.45 -18.05
N ASN A 31 14.05 20.49 -18.09
CA ASN A 31 13.18 19.76 -17.16
C ASN A 31 13.44 18.24 -17.20
N MET A 32 13.67 17.67 -18.38
CA MET A 32 14.01 16.25 -18.51
C MET A 32 15.36 15.95 -17.85
N PHE A 33 16.37 16.80 -18.06
CA PHE A 33 17.67 16.65 -17.43
C PHE A 33 17.60 16.78 -15.92
N GLU A 34 16.80 17.69 -15.38
CA GLU A 34 16.57 17.80 -13.93
C GLU A 34 16.07 16.47 -13.34
N LEU A 35 15.10 15.82 -13.98
CA LEU A 35 14.61 14.50 -13.55
C LEU A 35 15.68 13.40 -13.61
N PHE A 36 16.58 13.44 -14.59
CA PHE A 36 17.70 12.48 -14.67
C PHE A 36 18.75 12.67 -13.57
N HIS A 37 18.83 13.86 -12.99
CA HIS A 37 19.76 14.17 -11.90
C HIS A 37 19.14 14.02 -10.51
N GLU A 38 17.83 13.77 -10.41
CA GLU A 38 17.22 13.46 -9.11
C GLU A 38 17.82 12.17 -8.53
N GLU A 39 18.31 12.29 -7.29
CA GLU A 39 18.82 11.15 -6.57
C GLU A 39 17.68 10.31 -5.98
N GLN A 40 17.85 8.99 -6.02
CA GLN A 40 16.97 8.08 -5.31
C GLN A 40 17.09 8.30 -3.80
N GLU A 41 15.97 8.59 -3.14
CA GLU A 41 15.92 8.76 -1.68
C GLU A 41 16.31 7.48 -0.94
N VAL A 42 15.86 6.32 -1.43
CA VAL A 42 16.15 5.00 -0.83
C VAL A 42 16.97 4.16 -1.81
N LYS A 43 18.21 3.83 -1.43
CA LYS A 43 19.15 3.03 -2.22
C LYS A 43 19.45 1.70 -1.53
N ASP A 44 19.61 0.64 -2.33
CA ASP A 44 20.15 -0.62 -1.80
C ASP A 44 21.64 -0.44 -1.47
N ALA A 45 22.10 -1.04 -0.37
CA ALA A 45 23.52 -1.07 -0.05
C ALA A 45 24.31 -1.82 -1.16
N VAL A 46 25.56 -1.41 -1.41
CA VAL A 46 26.39 -1.95 -2.50
C VAL A 46 26.52 -3.48 -2.47
N ASN A 47 26.51 -4.08 -1.27
CA ASN A 47 26.59 -5.52 -1.05
C ASN A 47 25.31 -6.08 -0.40
N ALA A 48 24.16 -5.45 -0.62
CA ALA A 48 22.90 -5.90 -0.05
C ALA A 48 22.58 -7.34 -0.50
N GLY A 49 22.41 -8.23 0.48
CA GLY A 49 21.92 -9.58 0.25
C GLY A 49 20.40 -9.61 0.05
N ASP A 50 19.87 -10.76 -0.36
CA ASP A 50 18.44 -10.97 -0.33
C ASP A 50 17.97 -11.25 1.11
N LEU A 51 16.80 -10.73 1.49
CA LEU A 51 16.18 -10.99 2.78
C LEU A 51 15.91 -12.49 2.94
N ARG A 52 16.45 -13.10 4.01
CA ARG A 52 16.22 -14.51 4.34
C ARG A 52 15.08 -14.61 5.35
N LEU A 53 13.90 -14.98 4.89
CA LEU A 53 12.76 -15.11 5.78
C LEU A 53 12.74 -16.51 6.42
N GLU A 54 12.70 -16.55 7.75
CA GLU A 54 12.60 -17.79 8.54
C GLU A 54 11.20 -17.92 9.15
N ALA A 55 10.85 -16.98 10.03
CA ALA A 55 9.58 -17.01 10.77
C ALA A 55 8.72 -15.76 10.49
N GLY A 56 9.31 -14.69 9.96
CA GLY A 56 8.63 -13.42 9.71
C GLY A 56 8.42 -12.59 10.98
N ARG A 57 9.29 -12.69 11.98
CA ARG A 57 9.24 -11.77 13.14
C ARG A 57 9.58 -10.35 12.66
N ILE A 58 8.75 -9.37 12.97
CA ILE A 58 8.97 -7.96 12.61
C ILE A 58 9.30 -7.18 13.88
N GLU A 59 10.30 -6.32 13.84
CA GLU A 59 10.73 -5.53 14.98
C GLU A 59 10.99 -4.08 14.57
N PHE A 60 10.37 -3.16 15.31
CA PHE A 60 10.66 -1.74 15.27
C PHE A 60 11.41 -1.42 16.56
N GLU A 61 12.60 -0.84 16.44
CA GLU A 61 13.44 -0.49 17.59
C GLU A 61 13.80 0.99 17.51
N ASN A 62 13.26 1.76 18.46
CA ASN A 62 13.50 3.19 18.65
C ASN A 62 13.35 3.98 17.36
N VAL A 63 12.30 3.70 16.59
CA VAL A 63 12.13 4.31 15.26
C VAL A 63 11.74 5.77 15.39
N HIS A 64 12.54 6.63 14.76
CA HIS A 64 12.30 8.05 14.56
C HIS A 64 12.14 8.34 13.07
N PHE A 65 11.13 9.14 12.71
CA PHE A 65 10.89 9.44 11.31
C PHE A 65 10.18 10.78 11.07
N SER A 66 10.63 11.48 10.03
CA SER A 66 10.05 12.72 9.50
C SER A 66 10.02 12.66 7.97
N TYR A 67 8.93 13.11 7.32
CA TYR A 67 8.89 13.27 5.85
C TYR A 67 9.67 14.49 5.36
N MET A 68 9.76 15.51 6.22
CA MET A 68 10.47 16.76 5.97
C MET A 68 11.13 17.17 7.27
N ASP A 69 12.26 17.86 7.16
CA ASP A 69 13.01 18.34 8.31
C ASP A 69 12.13 19.22 9.23
N GLY A 70 12.21 18.97 10.53
CA GLY A 70 11.50 19.74 11.57
C GLY A 70 10.07 19.30 11.91
N LYS A 71 9.49 18.28 11.25
CA LYS A 71 8.19 17.70 11.66
C LYS A 71 8.26 16.18 11.85
N GLU A 72 8.54 15.80 13.09
CA GLU A 72 8.63 14.40 13.49
C GLU A 72 7.25 13.73 13.54
N ILE A 73 7.08 12.66 12.76
CA ILE A 73 5.84 11.90 12.64
C ILE A 73 5.85 10.67 13.55
N LEU A 74 6.99 9.99 13.67
CA LEU A 74 7.17 8.88 14.60
C LEU A 74 8.31 9.22 15.55
N GLN A 75 8.06 9.05 16.85
CA GLN A 75 8.97 9.41 17.93
C GLN A 75 9.18 8.20 18.83
N ASP A 76 10.38 7.61 18.80
CA ASP A 76 10.73 6.47 19.66
C ASP A 76 9.72 5.30 19.60
N VAL A 77 9.34 4.91 18.38
CA VAL A 77 8.36 3.83 18.17
C VAL A 77 9.06 2.48 18.24
N SER A 78 8.72 1.70 19.27
CA SER A 78 9.28 0.36 19.51
C SER A 78 8.21 -0.69 19.76
N PHE A 79 8.17 -1.74 18.92
CA PHE A 79 7.26 -2.89 19.06
C PHE A 79 7.75 -4.08 18.22
N SER A 80 7.19 -5.26 18.48
CA SER A 80 7.47 -6.48 17.73
C SER A 80 6.18 -7.18 17.32
N VAL A 81 6.18 -7.80 16.13
CA VAL A 81 5.13 -8.69 15.65
C VAL A 81 5.71 -10.09 15.55
N MET A 82 5.12 -11.02 16.30
CA MET A 82 5.54 -12.41 16.30
C MET A 82 5.04 -13.14 15.04
N PRO A 83 5.72 -14.21 14.62
CA PRO A 83 5.23 -15.09 13.56
C PRO A 83 3.79 -15.54 13.79
N GLY A 84 2.94 -15.37 12.78
CA GLY A 84 1.51 -15.73 12.87
C GLY A 84 0.65 -14.80 13.72
N GLN A 85 1.24 -13.77 14.33
CA GLN A 85 0.49 -12.81 15.14
C GLN A 85 -0.23 -11.79 14.26
N THR A 86 -1.46 -11.49 14.63
CA THR A 86 -2.23 -10.38 14.09
C THR A 86 -2.07 -9.15 14.98
N LEU A 87 -1.36 -8.13 14.49
CA LEU A 87 -1.18 -6.84 15.15
C LEU A 87 -2.10 -5.79 14.52
N ALA A 88 -2.92 -5.13 15.33
CA ALA A 88 -3.68 -3.96 14.91
C ALA A 88 -3.04 -2.67 15.43
N LEU A 89 -2.86 -1.70 14.55
CA LEU A 89 -2.45 -0.33 14.84
C LEU A 89 -3.67 0.57 14.73
N VAL A 90 -4.02 1.21 15.84
CA VAL A 90 -5.17 2.11 15.92
C VAL A 90 -4.73 3.46 16.44
N GLY A 91 -5.49 4.51 16.15
CA GLY A 91 -5.17 5.85 16.59
C GLY A 91 -5.89 6.90 15.76
N PRO A 92 -5.93 8.16 16.22
CA PRO A 92 -6.57 9.25 15.49
C PRO A 92 -5.94 9.46 14.11
N SER A 93 -6.64 10.17 13.23
CA SER A 93 -6.07 10.58 11.95
C SER A 93 -4.79 11.39 12.17
N GLY A 94 -3.78 11.15 11.33
CA GLY A 94 -2.48 11.80 11.44
C GLY A 94 -1.55 11.25 12.53
N SER A 95 -1.91 10.17 13.24
CA SER A 95 -1.05 9.63 14.31
C SER A 95 0.23 8.93 13.85
N GLY A 96 0.38 8.64 12.55
CA GLY A 96 1.56 7.98 11.97
C GLY A 96 1.37 6.53 11.54
N LYS A 97 0.14 5.99 11.58
CA LYS A 97 -0.18 4.59 11.22
C LYS A 97 0.30 4.19 9.81
N SER A 98 -0.10 4.94 8.78
CA SER A 98 0.30 4.66 7.39
C SER A 98 1.80 4.83 7.16
N THR A 99 2.46 5.67 7.97
CA THR A 99 3.93 5.80 7.96
C THR A 99 4.61 4.50 8.39
N ILE A 100 4.07 3.77 9.37
CA ILE A 100 4.61 2.46 9.78
C ILE A 100 4.58 1.46 8.62
N ILE A 101 3.47 1.39 7.87
CA ILE A 101 3.38 0.53 6.68
C ILE A 101 4.40 0.95 5.61
N ARG A 102 4.51 2.26 5.32
CA ARG A 102 5.44 2.79 4.32
C ARG A 102 6.90 2.51 4.69
N LEU A 103 7.26 2.61 5.97
CA LEU A 103 8.60 2.28 6.47
C LEU A 103 8.89 0.78 6.41
N LEU A 104 7.93 -0.07 6.78
CA LEU A 104 8.08 -1.53 6.69
C LEU A 104 8.24 -2.00 5.23
N PHE A 105 7.56 -1.33 4.29
CA PHE A 105 7.72 -1.57 2.85
C PHE A 105 8.95 -0.86 2.25
N ARG A 106 9.70 -0.14 3.10
CA ARG A 106 10.89 0.66 2.79
C ARG A 106 10.68 1.60 1.60
N PHE A 107 9.61 2.40 1.68
CA PHE A 107 9.43 3.58 0.82
C PHE A 107 10.23 4.78 1.32
N TYR A 108 10.57 4.79 2.60
CA TYR A 108 11.46 5.76 3.22
C TYR A 108 12.41 5.01 4.15
N ASP A 109 13.61 5.56 4.35
CA ASP A 109 14.50 5.11 5.40
C ASP A 109 14.21 5.86 6.72
N VAL A 110 14.47 5.20 7.85
CA VAL A 110 14.27 5.80 9.18
C VAL A 110 15.36 6.84 9.47
N TRP A 111 15.02 7.86 10.24
CA TRP A 111 15.98 8.89 10.68
C TRP A 111 16.78 8.44 11.91
N GLY A 112 16.18 7.58 12.71
CA GLY A 112 16.80 6.98 13.89
C GLY A 112 16.14 5.64 14.22
N GLY A 113 16.87 4.80 14.95
CA GLY A 113 16.46 3.42 15.22
C GLY A 113 16.66 2.49 14.03
N CYS A 114 15.95 1.37 14.02
CA CYS A 114 15.98 0.42 12.91
C CYS A 114 14.71 -0.42 12.85
N ILE A 115 14.48 -1.02 11.68
CA ILE A 115 13.40 -1.97 11.45
C ILE A 115 14.02 -3.29 11.01
N ARG A 116 13.67 -4.39 11.67
CA ARG A 116 14.21 -5.72 11.40
C ARG A 116 13.11 -6.71 11.03
N ILE A 117 13.45 -7.63 10.15
CA ILE A 117 12.66 -8.83 9.86
C ILE A 117 13.55 -10.05 10.10
N ASP A 118 13.14 -10.94 11.00
CA ASP A 118 13.93 -12.09 11.46
C ASP A 118 15.38 -11.69 11.84
N GLY A 119 15.51 -10.59 12.58
CA GLY A 119 16.80 -10.03 13.02
C GLY A 119 17.63 -9.33 11.94
N GLN A 120 17.20 -9.33 10.67
CA GLN A 120 17.89 -8.63 9.59
C GLN A 120 17.35 -7.20 9.43
N ASP A 121 18.23 -6.21 9.46
CA ASP A 121 17.89 -4.82 9.18
C ASP A 121 17.43 -4.66 7.72
N ILE A 122 16.22 -4.15 7.52
CA ILE A 122 15.62 -3.99 6.18
C ILE A 122 16.37 -2.98 5.31
N SER A 123 17.18 -2.09 5.91
CA SER A 123 18.04 -1.15 5.18
C SER A 123 19.24 -1.84 4.49
N GLN A 124 19.63 -3.02 4.96
CA GLN A 124 20.82 -3.76 4.51
C GLN A 124 20.50 -4.89 3.51
N VAL A 125 19.24 -5.08 3.16
CA VAL A 125 18.79 -6.09 2.19
C VAL A 125 18.27 -5.42 0.91
N LYS A 126 18.25 -6.18 -0.19
CA LYS A 126 17.72 -5.66 -1.46
C LYS A 126 16.22 -5.37 -1.35
N GLN A 127 15.79 -4.20 -1.79
CA GLN A 127 14.38 -3.79 -1.80
C GLN A 127 13.47 -4.79 -2.52
N ALA A 128 13.91 -5.35 -3.65
CA ALA A 128 13.14 -6.32 -4.41
C ALA A 128 12.85 -7.60 -3.58
N SER A 129 13.86 -8.09 -2.84
CA SER A 129 13.73 -9.28 -1.99
C SER A 129 12.82 -9.02 -0.78
N LEU A 130 12.93 -7.85 -0.14
CA LEU A 130 12.06 -7.42 0.94
C LEU A 130 10.59 -7.37 0.48
N ARG A 131 10.34 -6.63 -0.60
CA ARG A 131 8.98 -6.40 -1.13
C ARG A 131 8.36 -7.66 -1.74
N ALA A 132 9.15 -8.66 -2.14
CA ALA A 132 8.62 -9.95 -2.57
C ALA A 132 7.90 -10.69 -1.43
N HIS A 133 8.41 -10.55 -0.20
CA HIS A 133 7.84 -11.20 0.99
C HIS A 133 6.65 -10.44 1.59
N ILE A 134 6.42 -9.18 1.22
CA ILE A 134 5.35 -8.34 1.78
C ILE A 134 4.23 -8.13 0.76
N GLY A 135 2.98 -8.35 1.14
CA GLY A 135 1.83 -7.91 0.34
C GLY A 135 1.03 -6.86 1.09
N VAL A 136 0.49 -5.93 0.33
CA VAL A 136 -0.24 -4.78 0.85
C VAL A 136 -1.61 -4.76 0.19
N VAL A 137 -2.66 -4.69 1.00
CA VAL A 137 -4.00 -4.33 0.55
C VAL A 137 -4.22 -2.87 0.95
N PRO A 138 -4.11 -1.92 0.00
CA PRO A 138 -4.30 -0.51 0.28
C PRO A 138 -5.78 -0.18 0.47
N GLN A 139 -6.07 0.91 1.18
CA GLN A 139 -7.41 1.50 1.31
C GLN A 139 -7.99 1.83 -0.08
N ASP A 140 -7.27 2.65 -0.85
CA ASP A 140 -7.64 3.00 -2.21
C ASP A 140 -6.99 2.04 -3.21
N THR A 141 -7.76 1.05 -3.65
CA THR A 141 -7.30 0.12 -4.68
C THR A 141 -7.38 0.75 -6.07
N VAL A 142 -6.21 0.92 -6.70
CA VAL A 142 -6.09 1.31 -8.10
C VAL A 142 -6.20 0.09 -9.01
N LEU A 143 -7.02 0.21 -10.05
CA LEU A 143 -7.11 -0.76 -11.14
C LEU A 143 -6.46 -0.18 -12.38
N PHE A 144 -5.61 -0.98 -13.03
CA PHE A 144 -5.05 -0.62 -14.32
C PHE A 144 -6.14 -0.69 -15.40
N ASN A 145 -5.97 0.13 -16.44
CA ASN A 145 -6.81 0.14 -17.65
C ASN A 145 -6.57 -1.14 -18.46
N ASP A 146 -7.09 -2.26 -17.97
CA ASP A 146 -6.90 -3.62 -18.48
C ASP A 146 -8.05 -4.53 -17.98
N THR A 147 -8.03 -5.80 -18.33
CA THR A 147 -9.00 -6.82 -17.89
C THR A 147 -8.93 -7.07 -16.37
N ILE A 148 -10.03 -7.56 -15.79
CA ILE A 148 -10.04 -8.03 -14.39
C ILE A 148 -9.01 -9.14 -14.18
N ALA A 149 -8.87 -10.07 -15.13
CA ALA A 149 -7.87 -11.13 -15.08
C ALA A 149 -6.45 -10.58 -14.92
N ASN A 150 -6.05 -9.64 -15.77
CA ASN A 150 -4.73 -9.02 -15.73
C ASN A 150 -4.51 -8.20 -14.47
N ASN A 151 -5.56 -7.51 -14.01
CA ASN A 151 -5.52 -6.80 -12.73
C ASN A 151 -5.24 -7.77 -11.57
N ILE A 152 -5.85 -8.95 -11.51
CA ILE A 152 -5.55 -9.95 -10.47
C ILE A 152 -4.15 -10.56 -10.68
N ARG A 153 -3.82 -10.95 -11.92
CA ARG A 153 -2.53 -11.51 -12.33
C ARG A 153 -1.35 -10.58 -12.04
N TYR A 154 -1.58 -9.28 -11.91
CA TYR A 154 -0.55 -8.33 -11.47
C TYR A 154 0.13 -8.72 -10.15
N GLY A 155 -0.54 -9.46 -9.27
CA GLY A 155 0.07 -10.00 -8.04
C GLY A 155 1.22 -10.98 -8.31
N ARG A 156 1.13 -11.77 -9.39
CA ARG A 156 2.18 -12.68 -9.89
C ARG A 156 2.00 -12.90 -11.39
N ILE A 157 2.80 -12.20 -12.19
CA ILE A 157 2.64 -12.10 -13.67
C ILE A 157 2.64 -13.47 -14.36
N LEU A 158 3.41 -14.43 -13.82
CA LEU A 158 3.53 -15.78 -14.37
C LEU A 158 2.39 -16.73 -13.96
N ALA A 159 1.37 -16.24 -13.25
CA ALA A 159 0.25 -17.07 -12.80
C ALA A 159 -0.69 -17.46 -13.95
N THR A 160 -1.12 -18.72 -13.92
CA THR A 160 -2.10 -19.29 -14.86
C THR A 160 -3.51 -18.71 -14.63
N ASP A 161 -4.40 -18.87 -15.61
CA ASP A 161 -5.82 -18.46 -15.45
C ASP A 161 -6.49 -19.21 -14.28
N GLN A 162 -6.13 -20.46 -14.05
CA GLN A 162 -6.65 -21.25 -12.94
C GLN A 162 -6.27 -20.64 -11.59
N GLU A 163 -4.99 -20.29 -11.39
CA GLU A 163 -4.53 -19.65 -10.16
C GLU A 163 -5.20 -18.29 -9.93
N VAL A 164 -5.44 -17.52 -11.01
CA VAL A 164 -6.20 -16.26 -10.96
C VAL A 164 -7.63 -16.49 -10.50
N GLN A 165 -8.30 -17.53 -11.03
CA GLN A 165 -9.66 -17.87 -10.60
C GLN A 165 -9.72 -18.35 -9.15
N GLU A 166 -8.75 -19.17 -8.72
CA GLU A 166 -8.64 -19.63 -7.33
C GLU A 166 -8.43 -18.46 -6.37
N ALA A 167 -7.56 -17.51 -6.71
CA ALA A 167 -7.37 -16.29 -5.92
C ALA A 167 -8.63 -15.44 -5.84
N ALA A 168 -9.37 -15.32 -6.95
CA ALA A 168 -10.65 -14.60 -6.98
C ALA A 168 -11.75 -15.30 -6.16
N ARG A 169 -11.78 -16.64 -6.10
CA ARG A 169 -12.70 -17.40 -5.23
C ARG A 169 -12.34 -17.18 -3.77
N ALA A 170 -11.06 -17.23 -3.42
CA ALA A 170 -10.59 -16.99 -2.07
C ALA A 170 -10.85 -15.56 -1.59
N ALA A 171 -10.88 -14.58 -2.50
CA ALA A 171 -11.28 -13.19 -2.24
C ALA A 171 -12.79 -12.93 -2.34
N ASP A 172 -13.60 -13.97 -2.62
CA ASP A 172 -15.06 -13.88 -2.70
C ASP A 172 -15.52 -12.81 -3.72
N ILE A 173 -14.90 -12.82 -4.91
CA ILE A 173 -15.25 -11.96 -6.07
C ILE A 173 -15.51 -12.75 -7.35
N HIS A 174 -15.24 -14.06 -7.34
CA HIS A 174 -15.38 -14.93 -8.52
C HIS A 174 -16.79 -14.89 -9.14
N ASP A 175 -17.82 -15.14 -8.35
CA ASP A 175 -19.21 -15.20 -8.87
C ASP A 175 -19.65 -13.83 -9.39
N ARG A 176 -19.18 -12.77 -8.74
CA ARG A 176 -19.43 -11.40 -9.21
C ARG A 176 -18.78 -11.14 -10.55
N ILE A 177 -17.53 -11.58 -10.75
CA ILE A 177 -16.84 -11.46 -12.04
C ILE A 177 -17.60 -12.22 -13.13
N LEU A 178 -18.07 -13.44 -12.84
CA LEU A 178 -18.85 -14.24 -13.78
C LEU A 178 -20.23 -13.65 -14.12
N SER A 179 -20.76 -12.75 -13.28
CA SER A 179 -22.00 -12.03 -13.58
C SER A 179 -21.83 -10.94 -14.64
N PHE A 180 -20.60 -10.53 -14.96
CA PHE A 180 -20.33 -9.57 -16.03
C PHE A 180 -20.37 -10.24 -17.40
N PRO A 181 -20.80 -9.54 -18.47
CA PRO A 181 -20.92 -10.11 -19.82
C PRO A 181 -19.64 -10.77 -20.33
N ASP A 182 -18.48 -10.17 -20.05
CA ASP A 182 -17.16 -10.65 -20.50
C ASP A 182 -16.39 -11.42 -19.41
N GLY A 183 -17.03 -11.68 -18.26
CA GLY A 183 -16.41 -12.38 -17.15
C GLY A 183 -15.07 -11.77 -16.73
N TYR A 184 -14.02 -12.59 -16.73
CA TYR A 184 -12.65 -12.20 -16.42
C TYR A 184 -12.00 -11.26 -17.45
N ASN A 185 -12.51 -11.24 -18.68
CA ASN A 185 -12.04 -10.36 -19.76
C ASN A 185 -12.68 -8.97 -19.72
N THR A 186 -13.60 -8.72 -18.77
CA THR A 186 -14.20 -7.40 -18.54
C THR A 186 -13.10 -6.35 -18.34
N GLN A 187 -13.13 -5.30 -19.16
CA GLN A 187 -12.21 -4.17 -19.08
C GLN A 187 -12.57 -3.27 -17.89
N VAL A 188 -11.60 -2.92 -17.05
CA VAL A 188 -11.75 -2.03 -15.89
C VAL A 188 -10.75 -0.87 -15.96
N GLY A 189 -10.83 0.06 -15.00
CA GLY A 189 -10.01 1.26 -14.94
C GLY A 189 -10.81 2.54 -15.20
N GLU A 190 -10.15 3.62 -15.60
CA GLU A 190 -10.77 4.94 -15.84
C GLU A 190 -11.77 4.93 -17.00
N ARG A 191 -11.49 4.13 -18.04
CA ARG A 191 -12.31 4.01 -19.26
C ARG A 191 -13.13 2.73 -19.34
N GLY A 192 -12.94 1.81 -18.39
CA GLY A 192 -13.62 0.52 -18.34
C GLY A 192 -14.86 0.52 -17.45
N LEU A 193 -15.37 -0.68 -17.15
CA LEU A 193 -16.44 -0.89 -16.18
C LEU A 193 -15.99 -0.38 -14.80
N LYS A 194 -16.86 0.40 -14.15
CA LYS A 194 -16.62 0.91 -12.80
C LYS A 194 -17.03 -0.14 -11.77
N LEU A 195 -16.05 -0.77 -11.14
CA LEU A 195 -16.26 -1.60 -9.97
C LEU A 195 -16.60 -0.73 -8.74
N SER A 196 -17.45 -1.24 -7.87
CA SER A 196 -17.74 -0.64 -6.55
C SER A 196 -16.49 -0.62 -5.67
N GLY A 197 -16.50 0.15 -4.58
CA GLY A 197 -15.38 0.19 -3.63
C GLY A 197 -15.01 -1.21 -3.11
N GLY A 198 -16.02 -1.98 -2.66
CA GLY A 198 -15.82 -3.32 -2.14
C GLY A 198 -15.34 -4.31 -3.21
N GLU A 199 -15.83 -4.19 -4.45
CA GLU A 199 -15.36 -5.02 -5.56
C GLU A 199 -13.88 -4.73 -5.89
N LYS A 200 -13.49 -3.45 -5.96
CA LYS A 200 -12.08 -3.06 -6.16
C LYS A 200 -11.19 -3.65 -5.08
N GLN A 201 -11.63 -3.55 -3.83
CA GLN A 201 -10.86 -4.07 -2.72
C GLN A 201 -10.72 -5.58 -2.75
N ARG A 202 -11.79 -6.33 -3.09
CA ARG A 202 -11.70 -7.78 -3.27
C ARG A 202 -10.74 -8.15 -4.41
N VAL A 203 -10.64 -7.34 -5.46
CA VAL A 203 -9.59 -7.50 -6.49
C VAL A 203 -8.20 -7.28 -5.90
N ALA A 204 -7.97 -6.28 -5.03
CA ALA A 204 -6.68 -6.13 -4.32
C ALA A 204 -6.36 -7.29 -3.37
N ILE A 205 -7.37 -7.83 -2.71
CA ILE A 205 -7.23 -9.03 -1.86
C ILE A 205 -6.84 -10.22 -2.75
N ALA A 206 -7.52 -10.44 -3.89
CA ALA A 206 -7.16 -11.48 -4.84
C ALA A 206 -5.72 -11.33 -5.36
N ARG A 207 -5.26 -10.10 -5.67
CA ARG A 207 -3.86 -9.83 -6.03
C ARG A 207 -2.90 -10.27 -4.93
N THR A 208 -3.21 -9.92 -3.68
CA THR A 208 -2.38 -10.26 -2.50
C THR A 208 -2.35 -11.77 -2.26
N ILE A 209 -3.50 -12.46 -2.39
CA ILE A 209 -3.58 -13.92 -2.30
C ILE A 209 -2.70 -14.57 -3.37
N LEU A 210 -2.83 -14.12 -4.61
CA LEU A 210 -2.10 -14.68 -5.75
C LEU A 210 -0.58 -14.47 -5.63
N LYS A 211 -0.17 -13.31 -5.13
CA LYS A 211 1.24 -13.02 -4.79
C LYS A 211 1.75 -13.97 -3.70
N GLY A 212 0.90 -14.30 -2.73
CA GLY A 212 1.21 -15.24 -1.67
C GLY A 212 2.32 -14.80 -0.69
N PRO A 213 2.37 -13.52 -0.26
CA PRO A 213 3.44 -12.93 0.55
C PRO A 213 3.53 -13.52 1.96
N CYS A 214 4.71 -13.56 2.59
CA CYS A 214 4.85 -14.07 3.95
C CYS A 214 4.40 -13.07 5.03
N ILE A 215 4.39 -11.78 4.72
CA ILE A 215 3.92 -10.69 5.59
C ILE A 215 2.75 -10.00 4.89
N ILE A 216 1.64 -9.79 5.59
CA ILE A 216 0.46 -9.12 5.04
C ILE A 216 0.22 -7.80 5.77
N LEU A 217 0.13 -6.71 5.01
CA LEU A 217 -0.20 -5.38 5.51
C LEU A 217 -1.57 -4.97 4.96
N LEU A 218 -2.46 -4.53 5.85
CA LEU A 218 -3.81 -4.10 5.52
C LEU A 218 -3.98 -2.64 5.96
N ASP A 219 -3.99 -1.74 4.98
CA ASP A 219 -4.13 -0.29 5.22
C ASP A 219 -5.61 0.11 5.12
N GLU A 220 -6.23 0.46 6.25
CA GLU A 220 -7.60 0.97 6.38
C GLU A 220 -8.62 0.34 5.44
N ALA A 221 -8.53 -0.98 5.28
CA ALA A 221 -9.15 -1.65 4.15
C ALA A 221 -10.69 -1.47 4.16
N THR A 222 -11.33 -1.16 5.29
CA THR A 222 -12.78 -1.25 5.42
C THR A 222 -13.50 0.07 5.77
N SER A 223 -12.77 1.19 5.91
CA SER A 223 -13.36 2.45 6.41
C SER A 223 -14.32 3.16 5.43
N ALA A 224 -14.27 2.80 4.14
CA ALA A 224 -15.09 3.41 3.08
C ALA A 224 -16.30 2.54 2.67
N LEU A 225 -16.58 1.45 3.37
CA LEU A 225 -17.58 0.46 2.98
C LEU A 225 -18.73 0.37 3.99
N ASP A 226 -19.88 -0.08 3.50
CA ASP A 226 -20.99 -0.47 4.36
C ASP A 226 -20.59 -1.62 5.29
N THR A 227 -21.20 -1.65 6.49
CA THR A 227 -20.88 -2.58 7.59
C THR A 227 -20.96 -4.06 7.19
N GLU A 228 -21.84 -4.41 6.24
CA GLU A 228 -21.98 -5.79 5.74
C GLU A 228 -20.82 -6.17 4.81
N THR A 229 -20.47 -5.29 3.87
CA THR A 229 -19.32 -5.49 2.98
C THR A 229 -18.01 -5.53 3.77
N GLU A 230 -17.83 -4.68 4.78
CA GLU A 230 -16.68 -4.71 5.68
C GLU A 230 -16.53 -6.08 6.37
N ARG A 231 -17.60 -6.62 6.97
CA ARG A 231 -17.57 -7.94 7.62
C ARG A 231 -17.22 -9.05 6.65
N ASN A 232 -17.77 -9.03 5.45
CA ASN A 232 -17.51 -10.04 4.42
C ASN A 232 -16.06 -10.00 3.94
N ILE A 233 -15.49 -8.80 3.81
CA ILE A 233 -14.09 -8.61 3.46
C ILE A 233 -13.16 -9.06 4.60
N GLN A 234 -13.47 -8.71 5.85
CA GLN A 234 -12.73 -9.21 7.02
C GLN A 234 -12.77 -10.74 7.11
N ALA A 235 -13.91 -11.36 6.83
CA ALA A 235 -14.04 -12.81 6.78
C ALA A 235 -13.19 -13.43 5.65
N SER A 236 -13.14 -12.78 4.49
CA SER A 236 -12.29 -13.20 3.37
C SER A 236 -10.81 -13.08 3.72
N LEU A 237 -10.40 -11.95 4.31
CA LEU A 237 -9.04 -11.75 4.83
C LEU A 237 -8.67 -12.77 5.90
N ALA A 238 -9.59 -13.08 6.83
CA ALA A 238 -9.38 -14.09 7.85
C ALA A 238 -9.15 -15.48 7.24
N LYS A 239 -9.86 -15.85 6.17
CA LYS A 239 -9.63 -17.11 5.43
C LYS A 239 -8.25 -17.13 4.76
N VAL A 240 -7.81 -16.00 4.21
CA VAL A 240 -6.45 -15.85 3.64
C VAL A 240 -5.39 -16.05 4.70
N CYS A 241 -5.58 -15.47 5.89
CA CYS A 241 -4.68 -15.63 7.03
C CYS A 241 -4.70 -17.06 7.58
N ALA A 242 -5.87 -17.69 7.66
CA ALA A 242 -6.05 -19.04 8.20
C ALA A 242 -5.41 -20.14 7.33
N HIS A 243 -5.44 -19.98 6.00
CA HIS A 243 -4.84 -20.97 5.09
C HIS A 243 -3.32 -21.03 5.14
N ARG A 244 -2.67 -20.07 5.80
CA ARG A 244 -1.21 -20.00 5.92
C ARG A 244 -0.81 -19.56 7.32
N ALA A 245 -1.11 -20.44 8.28
CA ALA A 245 -0.64 -20.35 9.65
C ALA A 245 0.84 -19.91 9.68
N HIS A 246 1.20 -19.03 10.63
CA HIS A 246 2.54 -18.45 10.83
C HIS A 246 2.90 -17.18 10.04
N ARG A 247 1.97 -16.57 9.29
CA ARG A 247 2.24 -15.27 8.66
C ARG A 247 1.85 -14.11 9.58
N PRO A 248 2.76 -13.17 9.92
CA PRO A 248 2.38 -11.95 10.62
C PRO A 248 1.43 -11.11 9.76
N VAL A 249 0.45 -10.50 10.43
CA VAL A 249 -0.52 -9.60 9.80
C VAL A 249 -0.51 -8.27 10.54
N LEU A 250 -0.35 -7.17 9.81
CA LEU A 250 -0.44 -5.81 10.35
C LEU A 250 -1.67 -5.12 9.76
N LEU A 251 -2.56 -4.62 10.63
CA LEU A 251 -3.77 -3.90 10.23
C LEU A 251 -3.76 -2.48 10.77
N LEU A 252 -4.23 -1.51 9.98
CA LEU A 252 -4.42 -0.12 10.44
C LEU A 252 -5.87 0.20 10.82
N SER A 253 -6.63 -0.81 11.26
CA SER A 253 -8.04 -0.66 11.67
C SER A 253 -8.32 -1.35 13.00
N THR A 254 -9.41 -0.94 13.64
CA THR A 254 -9.84 -1.54 14.91
C THR A 254 -10.44 -2.93 14.66
N VAL A 255 -9.71 -3.97 15.03
CA VAL A 255 -10.19 -5.36 14.92
C VAL A 255 -10.19 -5.99 16.30
N VAL A 256 -11.40 -6.31 16.78
CA VAL A 256 -11.64 -6.98 18.07
C VAL A 256 -10.86 -8.30 18.17
N GLY A 257 -10.69 -9.00 17.05
CA GLY A 257 -9.99 -10.28 16.96
C GLY A 257 -8.47 -10.21 16.79
N ALA A 258 -7.83 -9.04 16.90
CA ALA A 258 -6.38 -8.95 16.82
C ALA A 258 -5.71 -9.52 18.09
N ASP A 259 -4.60 -10.25 17.93
CA ASP A 259 -3.85 -10.83 19.05
C ASP A 259 -3.25 -9.74 19.95
N GLN A 260 -2.92 -8.59 19.35
CA GLN A 260 -2.42 -7.41 20.01
C GLN A 260 -2.88 -6.15 19.27
N ILE A 261 -3.20 -5.11 20.04
CA ILE A 261 -3.56 -3.78 19.57
C ILE A 261 -2.53 -2.79 20.13
N LEU A 262 -2.00 -1.93 19.26
CA LEU A 262 -1.16 -0.80 19.62
C LEU A 262 -1.88 0.50 19.29
N VAL A 263 -2.03 1.36 20.28
CA VAL A 263 -2.62 2.69 20.09
C VAL A 263 -1.51 3.68 19.84
N LEU A 264 -1.51 4.25 18.63
CA LEU A 264 -0.56 5.27 18.21
C LEU A 264 -1.23 6.65 18.32
N LYS A 265 -0.61 7.55 19.08
CA LYS A 265 -1.05 8.93 19.26
C LYS A 265 0.16 9.85 19.27
N ASP A 266 0.09 10.96 18.52
CA ASP A 266 1.15 11.96 18.42
C ASP A 266 2.54 11.34 18.13
N GLY A 267 2.56 10.35 17.23
CA GLY A 267 3.78 9.66 16.81
C GLY A 267 4.36 8.64 17.80
N ARG A 268 3.67 8.35 18.91
CA ARG A 268 4.13 7.43 19.97
C ARG A 268 3.10 6.34 20.25
N ILE A 269 3.59 5.18 20.68
CA ILE A 269 2.71 4.11 21.17
C ILE A 269 2.32 4.43 22.61
N VAL A 270 1.06 4.80 22.82
CA VAL A 270 0.52 5.20 24.14
C VAL A 270 -0.12 4.05 24.90
N GLU A 271 -0.69 3.06 24.20
CA GLU A 271 -1.33 1.91 24.82
C GLU A 271 -1.05 0.62 24.04
N ARG A 272 -1.07 -0.50 24.76
CA ARG A 272 -0.77 -1.84 24.27
C ARG A 272 -1.67 -2.84 25.00
N GLY A 273 -2.26 -3.77 24.28
CA GLY A 273 -3.04 -4.86 24.87
C GLY A 273 -4.02 -5.48 23.89
N ARG A 274 -4.86 -6.38 24.40
CA ARG A 274 -6.01 -6.91 23.66
C ARG A 274 -7.22 -5.98 23.78
N HIS A 275 -8.22 -6.20 22.93
CA HIS A 275 -9.46 -5.42 22.92
C HIS A 275 -10.09 -5.25 24.31
N GLU A 276 -10.32 -6.36 25.01
CA GLU A 276 -10.96 -6.37 26.33
C GLU A 276 -10.12 -5.63 27.38
N GLU A 277 -8.81 -5.82 27.36
CA GLU A 277 -7.87 -5.16 28.28
C GLU A 277 -7.85 -3.64 28.08
N LEU A 278 -7.86 -3.19 26.82
CA LEU A 278 -7.84 -1.76 26.48
C LEU A 278 -9.19 -1.08 26.78
N LEU A 279 -10.31 -1.79 26.61
CA LEU A 279 -11.63 -1.30 27.05
C LEU A 279 -11.70 -1.14 28.56
N GLN A 280 -11.23 -2.13 29.33
CA GLN A 280 -11.21 -2.06 30.79
C GLN A 280 -10.33 -0.94 31.33
N LYS A 281 -9.22 -0.62 30.65
CA LYS A 281 -8.35 0.51 31.02
C LYS A 281 -9.03 1.87 30.86
N GLY A 282 -10.10 1.98 30.06
CA GLY A 282 -10.83 3.24 29.86
C GLY A 282 -9.99 4.34 29.21
N GLY A 283 -8.94 3.97 28.48
CA GLY A 283 -7.97 4.89 27.88
C GLY A 283 -8.41 5.47 26.53
N VAL A 284 -7.42 5.90 25.75
CA VAL A 284 -7.58 6.45 24.39
C VAL A 284 -8.30 5.44 23.50
N TYR A 285 -7.93 4.16 23.57
CA TYR A 285 -8.63 3.09 22.83
C TYR A 285 -10.13 3.06 23.12
N ALA A 286 -10.50 3.05 24.40
CA ALA A 286 -11.90 2.96 24.82
C ALA A 286 -12.71 4.18 24.37
N SER A 287 -12.14 5.38 24.48
CA SER A 287 -12.80 6.60 23.97
C SER A 287 -13.03 6.56 22.46
N MET A 288 -12.06 6.10 21.68
CA MET A 288 -12.19 5.96 20.23
C MET A 288 -13.25 4.92 19.86
N TRP A 289 -13.26 3.80 20.59
CA TRP A 289 -14.23 2.74 20.39
C TRP A 289 -15.68 3.21 20.62
N LEU A 290 -15.91 3.96 21.70
CA LEU A 290 -17.23 4.53 22.00
C LEU A 290 -17.69 5.51 20.91
N GLN A 291 -16.80 6.42 20.47
CA GLN A 291 -17.10 7.35 19.37
C GLN A 291 -17.46 6.61 18.08
N GLN A 292 -16.75 5.53 17.78
CA GLN A 292 -17.02 4.72 16.59
C GLN A 292 -18.38 4.01 16.68
N GLN A 293 -18.78 3.52 17.85
CA GLN A 293 -20.11 2.93 18.06
C GLN A 293 -21.24 3.95 17.93
N GLU A 294 -21.06 5.17 18.45
CA GLU A 294 -22.06 6.24 18.30
C GLU A 294 -22.27 6.61 16.84
N LEU A 295 -21.18 6.72 16.06
CA LEU A 295 -21.24 6.99 14.62
C LEU A 295 -21.94 5.87 13.83
N GLN A 296 -21.75 4.60 14.23
CA GLN A 296 -22.39 3.45 13.58
C GLN A 296 -23.84 3.22 14.03
N GLY A 297 -24.24 3.70 15.20
CA GLY A 297 -25.62 3.63 15.71
C GLY A 297 -26.56 4.72 15.20
N LEU A 298 -26.03 5.72 14.46
CA LEU A 298 -26.78 6.85 13.89
C LEU A 298 -27.05 6.71 12.37
N GLY A 299 -26.78 5.53 11.78
CA GLY A 299 -26.97 5.24 10.35
C GLY A 299 -28.12 4.28 10.07
#